data_AF-A0A447MV62-F1
#
_entry.id   AF-A0A447MV62-F1
#
_cell.length_a   1.000
_cell.length_b   1.000
_cell.length_c   1.000
_cell.angle_alpha   90.00
_cell.angle_beta   90.00
_cell.angle_gamma   90.00
#
_symmetry.space_group_name_H-M   'P 1'
#
loop_
_entity.id
_entity.type
_entity.pdbx_description
1 polymer ?
#
loop_
_entity_poly.entity_id
_entity_poly.type
_entity_poly.pdbx_seq_one_letter_code
_entity_poly.pdbx_strand_id
1 'polypeptide(L)'
;MQAECTFTNHAFDSLIPALKFRKYDAVISGMDITPERSKQVAFSNPYYANSALVIAKKDTYKTFTDLKGKRIGMENGTTHQKYLQDKHPEVKTVAYDSYQNAIIDLKNGRMTASLAIPQWSMSG
;
A
#
# COMPACT_ATOMS: atom_id res chain seq x y z
N MET A 1 -2.24 23.19 19.94
CA MET A 1 -2.21 23.95 18.67
C MET A 1 -3.53 23.68 17.96
N GLN A 2 -4.33 24.72 17.68
CA GLN A 2 -5.49 24.60 16.80
C GLN A 2 -5.00 24.96 15.40
N ALA A 3 -5.19 24.04 14.45
CA ALA A 3 -4.80 24.21 13.06
C ALA A 3 -5.99 23.85 12.18
N GLU A 4 -6.20 24.59 11.10
CA GLU A 4 -7.15 24.21 10.05
C GLU A 4 -6.43 23.34 9.04
N CYS A 5 -6.98 22.16 8.76
CA CYS A 5 -6.39 21.18 7.85
C CYS A 5 -7.20 21.11 6.56
N THR A 6 -6.52 21.28 5.42
CA THR A 6 -7.06 20.98 4.10
C THR A 6 -6.42 19.71 3.55
N PHE A 7 -7.22 18.76 3.07
CA PHE A 7 -6.73 17.49 2.56
C PHE A 7 -6.74 17.46 1.03
N THR A 8 -5.62 17.03 0.44
CA THR A 8 -5.51 16.72 -0.98
C THR A 8 -5.04 15.28 -1.17
N ASN A 9 -5.58 14.60 -2.18
CA ASN A 9 -5.23 13.22 -2.47
C ASN A 9 -4.19 13.14 -3.59
N HIS A 10 -3.18 12.29 -3.42
CA HIS A 10 -2.10 12.06 -4.36
C HIS A 10 -1.72 10.57 -4.37
N ALA A 11 -1.09 10.11 -5.46
CA ALA A 11 -0.56 8.75 -5.52
C ALA A 11 0.47 8.52 -4.41
N PHE A 12 0.45 7.34 -3.77
CA PHE A 12 1.23 7.05 -2.58
C PHE A 12 2.76 7.22 -2.78
N ASP A 13 3.27 6.79 -3.94
CA ASP A 13 4.69 6.89 -4.30
C ASP A 13 5.18 8.34 -4.45
N SER A 14 4.27 9.27 -4.76
CA SER A 14 4.56 10.70 -4.88
C SER A 14 4.64 11.41 -3.52
N LEU A 15 4.18 10.78 -2.43
CA LEU A 15 3.96 11.46 -1.16
C LEU A 15 5.26 12.01 -0.53
N ILE A 16 6.32 11.20 -0.50
CA ILE A 16 7.62 11.62 0.04
C ILE A 16 8.27 12.71 -0.83
N PRO A 17 8.40 12.54 -2.16
CA PRO A 17 8.94 13.58 -3.02
C PRO A 17 8.20 14.92 -2.88
N ALA A 18 6.86 14.93 -2.91
CA ALA A 18 6.09 16.15 -2.81
C ALA A 18 6.15 16.80 -1.41
N LEU A 19 6.32 16.02 -0.33
CA LEU A 19 6.60 16.56 1.01
C LEU A 19 7.95 17.30 1.02
N LYS A 20 9.00 16.72 0.42
CA LYS A 20 10.33 17.36 0.33
C LYS A 20 10.30 18.67 -0.46
N PHE A 21 9.46 18.74 -1.49
CA PHE A 21 9.23 19.96 -2.26
C PHE A 21 8.23 20.93 -1.62
N ARG A 22 7.80 20.66 -0.37
CA ARG A 22 6.88 21.51 0.40
C ARG A 22 5.56 21.80 -0.31
N LYS A 23 5.03 20.81 -1.06
CA LYS A 23 3.69 20.93 -1.66
C LYS A 23 2.55 20.84 -0.63
N TYR A 24 2.84 20.27 0.54
CA TYR A 24 1.98 20.19 1.71
C TYR A 24 2.87 20.00 2.95
N ASP A 25 2.31 20.23 4.13
CA ASP A 25 3.05 20.27 5.39
C ASP A 25 3.20 18.90 6.06
N ALA A 26 2.29 17.96 5.78
CA ALA A 26 2.28 16.63 6.41
C ALA A 26 1.68 15.57 5.48
N VAL A 27 2.05 14.31 5.74
CA VAL A 27 1.47 13.13 5.08
C VAL A 27 0.83 12.24 6.14
N ILE A 28 -0.42 11.86 5.92
CA ILE A 28 -1.16 10.88 6.74
C ILE A 28 -1.81 9.83 5.82
N SER A 29 -1.07 8.78 5.51
CA SER A 29 -1.51 7.77 4.53
C SER A 29 -0.97 6.38 4.83
N GLY A 30 -0.93 5.97 6.10
CA GLY A 30 -0.49 4.61 6.46
C GLY A 30 0.96 4.26 6.09
N MET A 31 1.83 5.27 6.01
CA MET A 31 3.19 5.10 5.54
C MET A 31 4.09 4.46 6.60
N ASP A 32 4.67 3.31 6.27
CA ASP A 32 5.65 2.66 7.13
C ASP A 32 6.89 3.52 7.32
N ILE A 33 7.40 3.54 8.56
CA ILE A 33 8.67 4.14 8.92
C ILE A 33 9.77 3.16 8.50
N THR A 34 10.61 3.54 7.54
CA THR A 34 11.79 2.75 7.13
C THR A 34 13.06 3.61 7.17
N PRO A 35 14.25 3.01 7.34
CA PRO A 35 15.51 3.76 7.32
C PRO A 35 15.68 4.62 6.05
N GLU A 36 15.25 4.13 4.88
CA GLU A 36 15.34 4.83 3.61
C GLU A 36 14.42 6.05 3.55
N ARG A 37 13.23 5.96 4.13
CA ARG A 37 12.28 7.07 4.21
C ARG A 37 12.70 8.08 5.27
N SER A 38 13.20 7.63 6.42
CA SER A 38 13.69 8.49 7.51
C SER A 38 14.93 9.31 7.15
N LYS A 39 15.70 8.89 6.13
CA LYS A 39 16.77 9.72 5.54
C LYS A 39 16.23 10.91 4.72
N GLN A 40 14.96 10.88 4.35
CA GLN A 40 14.36 11.84 3.43
C GLN A 40 13.37 12.79 4.11
N VAL A 41 12.63 12.30 5.11
CA VAL A 41 11.58 13.04 5.81
C VAL A 41 11.58 12.67 7.29
N ALA A 42 11.07 13.56 8.14
CA ALA A 42 10.82 13.25 9.53
C ALA A 42 9.50 12.49 9.69
N PHE A 43 9.45 11.55 10.63
CA PHE A 43 8.23 10.85 11.03
C PHE A 43 7.80 11.30 12.43
N SER A 44 6.50 11.31 12.67
CA SER A 44 5.93 11.39 14.01
C SER A 44 6.15 10.08 14.77
N ASN A 45 5.67 10.03 16.01
CA ASN A 45 5.41 8.74 16.65
C ASN A 45 4.45 7.92 15.77
N PRO A 46 4.65 6.59 15.66
CA PRO A 46 3.73 5.73 14.92
C PRO A 46 2.34 5.79 15.54
N TYR A 47 1.31 5.81 14.70
CA TYR A 47 -0.08 5.91 15.16
C TYR A 47 -0.89 4.63 14.96
N TYR A 48 -0.39 3.63 14.22
CA TYR A 48 -0.91 2.27 14.19
C TYR A 48 0.11 1.28 13.59
N ALA A 49 -0.07 -0.01 13.83
CA ALA A 49 0.69 -1.08 13.19
C ALA A 49 -0.17 -1.76 12.12
N ASN A 50 0.30 -1.79 10.87
CA ASN A 50 -0.43 -2.43 9.78
C ASN A 50 0.03 -3.88 9.56
N SER A 51 -0.82 -4.65 8.87
CA SER A 51 -0.44 -5.96 8.33
C SER A 51 -1.18 -6.16 7.02
N ALA A 52 -0.49 -6.63 5.99
CA ALA A 52 -1.13 -6.90 4.70
C ALA A 52 -1.70 -8.32 4.63
N LEU A 53 -2.80 -8.42 3.88
CA LEU A 53 -3.39 -9.68 3.43
C LEU A 53 -3.46 -9.68 1.91
N VAL A 54 -3.45 -10.88 1.33
CA VAL A 54 -3.79 -11.07 -0.09
C VAL A 54 -5.24 -11.55 -0.18
N ILE A 55 -6.05 -10.81 -0.91
CA ILE A 55 -7.46 -11.13 -1.16
C ILE A 55 -7.66 -11.58 -2.61
N ALA A 56 -8.59 -12.49 -2.81
CA ALA A 56 -8.99 -12.99 -4.11
C ALA A 56 -10.52 -13.17 -4.15
N LYS A 57 -11.06 -13.42 -5.36
CA LYS A 57 -12.47 -13.83 -5.48
C LYS A 57 -12.70 -15.12 -4.70
N LYS A 58 -13.87 -15.20 -4.07
CA LYS A 58 -14.28 -16.36 -3.27
C LYS A 58 -14.13 -17.65 -4.09
N ASP A 59 -13.71 -18.72 -3.43
CA ASP A 59 -13.58 -20.07 -3.98
C ASP A 59 -12.62 -20.21 -5.19
N THR A 60 -11.77 -19.20 -5.46
CA THR A 60 -10.83 -19.23 -6.61
C THR A 60 -9.42 -19.70 -6.22
N TYR A 61 -8.92 -19.29 -5.04
CA TYR A 61 -7.60 -19.63 -4.52
C TYR A 61 -7.72 -19.91 -3.02
N LYS A 62 -7.00 -20.92 -2.51
CA LYS A 62 -7.06 -21.34 -1.10
C LYS A 62 -5.77 -21.07 -0.35
N THR A 63 -4.64 -21.10 -1.06
CA THR A 63 -3.31 -20.88 -0.51
C THR A 63 -2.55 -19.85 -1.31
N PHE A 64 -1.52 -19.26 -0.72
CA PHE A 64 -0.63 -18.35 -1.43
C PHE A 64 0.08 -19.06 -2.60
N THR A 65 0.40 -20.35 -2.45
CA THR A 65 1.03 -21.16 -3.51
C THR A 65 0.20 -21.21 -4.79
N ASP A 66 -1.14 -21.14 -4.68
CA ASP A 66 -2.04 -21.14 -5.84
C ASP A 66 -1.88 -19.86 -6.71
N LEU A 67 -1.23 -18.83 -6.17
CA LEU A 67 -0.96 -17.55 -6.84
C LEU A 67 0.36 -17.55 -7.61
N LYS A 68 1.11 -18.66 -7.63
CA LYS A 68 2.33 -18.77 -8.44
C LYS A 68 2.06 -18.44 -9.91
N GLY A 69 2.84 -17.53 -10.46
CA GLY A 69 2.73 -17.00 -11.82
C GLY A 69 1.53 -16.06 -12.06
N LYS A 70 0.69 -15.83 -11.05
CA LYS A 70 -0.50 -14.98 -11.13
C LYS A 70 -0.18 -13.51 -10.83
N ARG A 71 -1.11 -12.64 -11.20
CA ARG A 71 -0.98 -11.18 -11.01
C ARG A 71 -1.58 -10.77 -9.66
N ILE A 72 -0.82 -10.07 -8.84
CA ILE A 72 -1.27 -9.50 -7.57
C ILE A 72 -1.20 -7.98 -7.67
N GLY A 73 -2.36 -7.32 -7.60
CA GLY A 73 -2.47 -5.87 -7.59
C GLY A 73 -2.14 -5.27 -6.22
N MET A 74 -1.45 -4.14 -6.19
CA MET A 74 -1.14 -3.41 -4.96
C MET A 74 -0.80 -1.95 -5.24
N GLU A 75 -0.86 -1.12 -4.20
CA GLU A 75 -0.44 0.28 -4.27
C GLU A 75 1.08 0.40 -4.48
N ASN A 76 1.48 1.27 -5.41
CA ASN A 76 2.86 1.50 -5.79
C ASN A 76 3.65 2.20 -4.67
N GLY A 77 4.93 1.84 -4.52
CA GLY A 77 5.83 2.48 -3.56
C GLY A 77 5.67 2.00 -2.11
N THR A 78 4.81 1.02 -1.86
CA THR A 78 4.57 0.43 -0.53
C THR A 78 5.68 -0.55 -0.15
N THR A 79 5.93 -0.72 1.15
CA THR A 79 6.90 -1.73 1.63
C THR A 79 6.44 -3.14 1.29
N HIS A 80 5.12 -3.36 1.26
CA HIS A 80 4.49 -4.61 0.85
C HIS A 80 4.78 -5.00 -0.60
N GLN A 81 4.82 -4.02 -1.52
CA GLN A 81 5.24 -4.26 -2.90
C GLN A 81 6.67 -4.78 -2.95
N LYS A 82 7.58 -4.10 -2.27
CA LYS A 82 8.98 -4.52 -2.17
C LYS A 82 9.11 -5.91 -1.54
N TYR A 83 8.37 -6.18 -0.48
CA TYR A 83 8.36 -7.49 0.17
C TYR A 83 7.97 -8.62 -0.80
N LEU A 84 6.88 -8.45 -1.56
CA LEU A 84 6.46 -9.46 -2.54
C LEU A 84 7.46 -9.62 -3.68
N GLN A 85 8.08 -8.54 -4.15
CA GLN A 85 9.12 -8.60 -5.18
C GLN A 85 10.38 -9.33 -4.69
N ASP A 86 10.79 -9.10 -3.44
CA ASP A 86 12.01 -9.67 -2.87
C ASP A 86 11.82 -11.12 -2.40
N LYS A 87 10.66 -11.46 -1.84
CA LYS A 87 10.40 -12.74 -1.17
C LYS A 87 9.53 -13.70 -1.96
N HIS A 88 8.72 -13.18 -2.88
CA HIS A 88 7.80 -13.97 -3.70
C HIS A 88 7.96 -13.67 -5.20
N PRO A 89 9.17 -13.80 -5.77
CA PRO A 89 9.40 -13.51 -7.20
C PRO A 89 8.59 -14.43 -8.12
N GLU A 90 8.04 -15.52 -7.60
CA GLU A 90 7.14 -16.40 -8.31
C GLU A 90 5.77 -15.78 -8.65
N VAL A 91 5.36 -14.68 -8.00
CA VAL A 91 4.14 -13.94 -8.32
C VAL A 91 4.44 -12.66 -9.10
N LYS A 92 3.49 -12.20 -9.92
CA LYS A 92 3.65 -10.98 -10.72
C LYS A 92 2.99 -9.81 -9.99
N THR A 93 3.78 -8.93 -9.39
CA THR A 93 3.24 -7.70 -8.78
C THR A 93 2.77 -6.73 -9.87
N VAL A 94 1.61 -6.11 -9.65
CA VAL A 94 1.05 -5.07 -10.53
C VAL A 94 0.78 -3.84 -9.69
N ALA A 95 1.46 -2.76 -10.02
CA ALA A 95 1.38 -1.49 -9.31
C ALA A 95 0.15 -0.68 -9.73
N TYR A 96 -0.48 -0.05 -8.75
CA TYR A 96 -1.58 0.89 -8.92
C TYR A 96 -1.30 2.17 -8.13
N ASP A 97 -1.87 3.28 -8.57
CA ASP A 97 -1.76 4.56 -7.85
C ASP A 97 -2.45 4.55 -6.48
N SER A 98 -3.41 3.64 -6.29
CA SER A 98 -4.13 3.45 -5.02
C SER A 98 -4.59 1.99 -4.83
N TYR A 99 -4.79 1.59 -3.56
CA TYR A 99 -5.37 0.29 -3.23
C TYR A 99 -6.78 0.10 -3.81
N GLN A 100 -7.57 1.17 -3.86
CA GLN A 100 -8.95 1.14 -4.36
C GLN A 100 -8.97 0.71 -5.83
N ASN A 101 -8.04 1.20 -6.64
CA ASN A 101 -7.94 0.84 -8.05
C ASN A 101 -7.61 -0.65 -8.24
N ALA A 102 -6.70 -1.20 -7.42
CA ALA A 102 -6.39 -2.63 -7.43
C ALA A 102 -7.60 -3.50 -7.05
N ILE A 103 -8.38 -3.08 -6.05
CA ILE A 103 -9.61 -3.77 -5.62
C ILE A 103 -10.70 -3.69 -6.70
N ILE A 104 -10.85 -2.55 -7.39
CA ILE A 104 -11.79 -2.38 -8.50
C ILE A 104 -11.44 -3.36 -9.64
N ASP A 105 -10.17 -3.48 -10.00
CA ASP A 105 -9.72 -4.41 -11.03
C ASP A 105 -9.91 -5.87 -10.63
N LEU A 106 -9.71 -6.20 -9.35
CA LEU A 106 -10.04 -7.52 -8.81
C LEU A 106 -11.53 -7.83 -8.96
N LYS A 107 -12.41 -6.89 -8.58
CA LYS A 107 -13.87 -7.04 -8.73
C LYS A 107 -14.25 -7.29 -10.19
N ASN A 108 -13.70 -6.48 -11.10
CA ASN A 108 -13.93 -6.56 -12.53
C ASN A 108 -13.27 -7.78 -13.21
N GLY A 109 -12.51 -8.60 -12.47
CA GLY A 109 -11.86 -9.80 -13.02
C GLY A 109 -10.62 -9.51 -13.87
N ARG A 110 -10.13 -8.26 -13.87
CA ARG A 110 -8.87 -7.86 -14.53
C ARG A 110 -7.63 -8.23 -13.73
N MET A 111 -7.81 -8.54 -12.44
CA MET A 111 -6.76 -8.93 -11.51
C MET A 111 -7.09 -10.28 -10.85
N THR A 112 -6.05 -11.07 -10.57
CA THR A 112 -6.19 -12.39 -9.93
C THR A 112 -6.36 -12.28 -8.42
N ALA A 113 -5.53 -11.45 -7.79
CA ALA A 113 -5.59 -11.16 -6.36
C ALA A 113 -5.15 -9.71 -6.11
N SER A 114 -5.48 -9.16 -4.95
CA SER A 114 -5.03 -7.83 -4.53
C SER A 114 -4.45 -7.90 -3.14
N LEU A 115 -3.44 -7.09 -2.87
CA LEU A 115 -3.05 -6.77 -1.51
C LEU A 115 -4.10 -5.86 -0.89
N ALA A 116 -4.42 -6.10 0.38
CA ALA A 116 -5.35 -5.31 1.17
C ALA A 116 -4.82 -5.15 2.60
N ILE A 117 -5.08 -4.01 3.20
CA ILE A 117 -4.83 -3.76 4.62
C ILE A 117 -6.19 -3.89 5.32
N PRO A 118 -6.38 -4.87 6.22
CA PRO A 118 -7.66 -5.08 6.87
C PRO A 118 -7.96 -4.00 7.90
N GLN A 119 -9.22 -3.58 7.99
CA GLN A 119 -9.66 -2.47 8.86
C GLN A 119 -9.30 -2.68 10.34
N TRP A 120 -9.32 -3.93 10.83
CA TRP A 120 -8.97 -4.27 12.21
C TRP A 120 -7.48 -4.05 12.55
N SER A 121 -6.60 -3.98 11.54
CA SER A 121 -5.21 -3.58 11.77
C SER A 121 -5.07 -2.10 12.17
N MET A 122 -6.11 -1.28 11.96
CA MET A 122 -6.10 0.16 12.28
C MET A 122 -6.70 0.50 13.64
N SER A 123 -7.15 -0.49 14.40
CA SER A 123 -7.85 -0.32 15.70
C SER A 123 -7.00 -0.70 16.91
N GLY A 124 -5.68 -0.48 16.83
CA GLY A 124 -4.74 -0.67 17.94
C GLY A 124 -4.77 0.46 18.96
#